data_AF-A0A015IDC0-F1
#
_entry.id   AF-A0A015IDC0-F1
#
_cell.length_a   1.000
_cell.length_b   1.000
_cell.length_c   1.000
_cell.angle_alpha   90.00
_cell.angle_beta   90.00
_cell.angle_gamma   90.00
#
_symmetry.space_group_name_H-M   'P 1'
#
loop_
_entity.id
_entity.type
_entity.pdbx_description
1 polymer ?
#
loop_
_entity_poly.entity_id
_entity_poly.type
_entity_poly.pdbx_seq_one_letter_code
_entity_poly.pdbx_strand_id
1 'polypeptide(L)'
;MSSTIHTLTPAGRIKKPSYSTVATWVKESWDDVDKDLIRRSFKCCGVSTNTDGSKDNDLFDYDKLLGMPEDDDEVDINNSDDE
;
A
#
# COMPACT_ATOMS: atom_id res chain seq x y z
N MET A 1 -18.20 4.31 11.60
CA MET A 1 -19.07 5.13 10.72
C MET A 1 -18.49 6.52 10.67
N SER A 2 -17.71 6.85 9.64
CA SER A 2 -17.08 8.16 9.49
C SER A 2 -18.12 9.12 8.92
N SER A 3 -18.76 9.91 9.78
CA SER A 3 -19.68 10.97 9.36
C SER A 3 -18.87 12.08 8.68
N THR A 4 -18.69 12.01 7.37
CA THR A 4 -17.94 13.03 6.62
C THR A 4 -18.75 14.33 6.58
N ILE A 5 -18.45 15.23 7.52
CA ILE A 5 -18.98 16.60 7.55
C ILE A 5 -18.40 17.35 6.35
N HIS A 6 -19.21 17.53 5.31
CA HIS A 6 -18.84 18.30 4.13
C HIS A 6 -19.33 19.74 4.27
N THR A 7 -18.46 20.70 3.99
CA THR A 7 -18.83 22.11 3.96
C THR A 7 -19.42 22.45 2.59
N LEU A 8 -20.42 23.33 2.56
CA LEU A 8 -21.02 23.83 1.32
C LEU A 8 -20.46 25.20 0.95
N THR A 9 -20.34 25.46 -0.34
CA THR A 9 -20.10 26.78 -0.91
C THR A 9 -21.35 27.65 -0.77
N PRO A 10 -21.26 29.00 -0.87
CA PRO A 10 -22.44 29.87 -0.85
C PRO A 10 -23.49 29.54 -1.93
N ALA A 11 -23.07 28.91 -3.03
CA ALA A 11 -23.94 28.41 -4.09
C ALA A 11 -24.56 27.03 -3.80
N GLY A 12 -24.40 26.49 -2.58
CA GLY A 12 -24.93 25.20 -2.15
C GLY A 12 -24.18 23.97 -2.66
N ARG A 13 -23.03 24.13 -3.34
CA ARG A 13 -22.21 23.00 -3.82
C ARG A 13 -21.26 22.52 -2.75
N ILE A 14 -20.95 21.22 -2.70
CA ILE A 14 -19.92 20.67 -1.81
C ILE A 14 -18.57 21.35 -2.08
N LYS A 15 -17.95 21.87 -1.03
CA LYS A 15 -16.64 22.51 -1.09
C LYS A 15 -15.56 21.44 -1.27
N LYS A 16 -14.55 21.75 -2.08
CA LYS A 16 -13.40 20.86 -2.24
C LYS A 16 -12.71 20.64 -0.88
N PRO A 17 -12.34 19.40 -0.53
CA PRO A 17 -11.54 19.14 0.66
C PRO A 17 -10.16 19.78 0.54
N SER A 18 -9.54 20.07 1.68
CA SER A 18 -8.16 20.53 1.71
C SER A 18 -7.22 19.41 1.24
N TYR A 19 -6.03 19.77 0.73
CA TYR A 19 -5.03 18.76 0.37
C TYR A 19 -4.61 17.90 1.57
N SER A 20 -4.52 18.50 2.76
CA SER A 20 -4.23 17.77 4.01
C SER A 20 -5.31 16.72 4.33
N THR A 21 -6.58 17.06 4.13
CA THR A 21 -7.69 16.11 4.32
C THR A 21 -7.58 14.93 3.36
N VAL A 22 -7.33 15.21 2.08
CA VAL A 22 -7.16 14.14 1.07
C VAL A 22 -5.95 13.25 1.41
N ALA A 23 -4.82 13.86 1.78
CA ALA A 23 -3.62 13.11 2.19
C ALA A 23 -3.88 12.22 3.42
N THR A 24 -4.68 12.70 4.37
CA THR A 24 -5.08 11.93 5.55
C THR A 24 -5.92 10.71 5.14
N TRP A 25 -6.91 10.89 4.27
CA TRP A 25 -7.72 9.77 3.77
C TRP A 25 -6.89 8.73 3.03
N VAL A 26 -5.95 9.18 2.18
CA VAL A 26 -5.05 8.27 1.48
C VAL A 26 -4.20 7.50 2.48
N LYS A 27 -3.61 8.18 3.47
CA LYS A 27 -2.80 7.54 4.51
C LYS A 27 -3.60 6.51 5.31
N GLU A 28 -4.75 6.91 5.85
CA GLU A 28 -5.63 6.02 6.62
C GLU A 28 -6.06 4.80 5.80
N SER A 29 -6.40 5.01 4.52
CA SER A 29 -6.77 3.90 3.63
C SER A 29 -5.61 2.93 3.40
N TRP A 30 -4.37 3.42 3.32
CA TRP A 30 -3.19 2.56 3.17
C TRP A 30 -2.80 1.86 4.48
N ASP A 31 -2.92 2.54 5.62
CA ASP A 31 -2.67 1.98 6.95
C ASP A 31 -3.65 0.83 7.28
N ASP A 32 -4.88 0.88 6.74
CA ASP A 32 -5.90 -0.17 6.88
C ASP A 32 -5.65 -1.40 5.98
N VAL A 33 -4.77 -1.30 4.98
CA VAL A 33 -4.47 -2.40 4.05
C VAL A 33 -3.38 -3.29 4.65
N ASP A 34 -3.61 -4.60 4.63
CA ASP A 34 -2.64 -5.61 5.02
C ASP A 34 -1.34 -5.50 4.20
N LYS A 35 -0.20 -5.36 4.91
CA LYS A 35 1.13 -5.26 4.29
C LYS A 35 1.47 -6.51 3.47
N ASP A 36 1.01 -7.68 3.89
CA ASP A 36 1.30 -8.93 3.17
C ASP A 36 0.44 -9.07 1.93
N LEU A 37 -0.78 -8.54 1.94
CA LEU A 37 -1.56 -8.36 0.72
C LEU A 37 -0.83 -7.45 -0.29
N ILE A 38 -0.26 -6.34 0.17
CA ILE A 38 0.52 -5.42 -0.68
C ILE A 38 1.75 -6.15 -1.26
N ARG A 39 2.55 -6.81 -0.42
CA ARG A 39 3.73 -7.57 -0.86
C ARG A 39 3.39 -8.64 -1.90
N ARG A 40 2.33 -9.43 -1.66
CA ARG A 40 1.86 -10.44 -2.62
C ARG A 40 1.42 -9.83 -3.95
N SER A 41 0.77 -8.67 -3.91
CA SER A 41 0.37 -7.96 -5.14
C SER A 41 1.57 -7.56 -5.99
N PHE A 42 2.64 -7.07 -5.36
CA PHE A 42 3.90 -6.76 -6.05
C PHE A 42 4.55 -8.02 -6.66
N LYS A 43 4.64 -9.11 -5.89
CA LYS A 43 5.17 -10.40 -6.40
C LYS A 43 4.36 -10.94 -7.59
N CYS A 44 3.03 -10.81 -7.56
CA CYS A 44 2.18 -11.18 -8.69
C CYS A 44 2.45 -10.35 -9.95
N CYS A 45 2.90 -9.11 -9.79
CA CYS A 45 3.32 -8.23 -10.88
C CYS A 45 4.80 -8.40 -11.28
N GLY A 46 5.50 -9.40 -10.72
CA GLY A 46 6.92 -9.63 -11.00
C GLY A 46 7.87 -8.66 -10.30
N VAL A 47 7.38 -7.95 -9.29
CA VAL A 47 8.19 -7.03 -8.47
C VAL A 47 8.60 -7.76 -7.20
N SER A 48 9.90 -7.99 -7.04
CA SER A 48 10.49 -8.67 -5.88
C SER A 48 11.69 -7.87 -5.37
N THR A 49 11.90 -7.89 -4.05
CA THR A 49 13.08 -7.32 -3.40
C THR A 49 14.28 -8.26 -3.46
N ASN A 50 14.06 -9.55 -3.72
CA ASN A 50 15.12 -10.54 -3.78
C ASN A 50 15.90 -10.40 -5.09
N THR A 51 17.14 -9.95 -4.98
CA THR A 51 18.08 -9.84 -6.11
C THR A 51 18.75 -11.16 -6.47
N ASP A 52 18.63 -12.18 -5.61
CA ASP A 52 19.22 -13.51 -5.80
C ASP A 52 18.39 -14.45 -6.68
N GLY A 53 17.17 -14.04 -7.06
CA GLY A 53 16.24 -14.81 -7.88
C GLY A 53 15.66 -16.07 -7.22
N SER A 54 15.93 -16.30 -5.93
CA SER A 54 15.52 -17.52 -5.23
C SER A 54 13.99 -17.66 -5.07
N LYS A 55 13.30 -16.52 -4.99
CA LYS A 55 11.84 -16.42 -4.88
C LYS A 55 11.14 -16.15 -6.23
N ASP A 56 11.87 -16.19 -7.35
CA ASP A 56 11.31 -15.88 -8.67
C ASP A 56 10.31 -16.94 -9.17
N ASN A 57 10.46 -18.18 -8.70
CA ASN A 57 9.56 -19.29 -9.03
C ASN A 57 8.12 -19.10 -8.50
N ASP A 58 7.94 -18.19 -7.55
CA ASP A 58 6.66 -17.84 -6.96
C ASP A 58 6.08 -16.53 -7.54
N LEU A 59 6.80 -15.85 -8.44
CA LEU A 59 6.31 -14.66 -9.12
C LEU A 59 5.24 -15.02 -10.15
N PHE A 60 4.31 -14.08 -10.35
CA PHE A 60 3.16 -14.23 -11.26
C PHE A 60 2.16 -15.34 -10.92
N ASP A 61 2.37 -16.10 -9.83
CA ASP A 61 1.49 -17.18 -9.39
C ASP A 61 0.64 -16.74 -8.20
N TYR A 62 -0.54 -16.20 -8.50
CA TYR A 62 -1.44 -15.65 -7.49
C TYR A 62 -1.93 -16.71 -6.49
N ASP A 63 -2.23 -17.92 -6.96
CA ASP A 63 -2.76 -18.99 -6.13
C ASP A 63 -1.72 -19.51 -5.12
N LYS A 64 -0.45 -19.61 -5.54
CA LYS A 64 0.64 -19.93 -4.61
C LYS A 64 0.84 -18.83 -3.57
N LEU A 65 0.82 -17.57 -3.99
CA LEU A 65 1.02 -16.42 -3.10
C LEU A 65 -0.10 -16.29 -2.04
N LEU A 66 -1.33 -16.72 -2.35
CA LEU A 66 -2.43 -16.70 -1.38
C LEU A 66 -2.23 -17.64 -0.20
N GLY A 67 -1.50 -18.75 -0.38
CA GLY A 67 -1.27 -19.78 0.64
C GLY A 67 0.06 -19.67 1.38
N MET A 68 0.91 -18.69 1.03
CA MET A 68 2.23 -18.53 1.64
C MET A 68 2.12 -17.85 3.02
N PRO A 69 2.93 -18.31 4.00
CA PRO A 69 3.02 -17.64 5.30
C PRO A 69 3.60 -16.23 5.13
N GLU A 70 3.28 -15.34 6.06
CA GLU A 70 3.75 -13.95 6.09
C GLU A 70 5.29 -13.91 6.01
N ASP A 71 5.81 -13.15 5.05
CA ASP A 71 7.25 -12.94 4.90
C ASP A 71 7.70 -11.85 5.91
N ASP A 72 8.50 -12.22 6.92
CA ASP A 72 9.09 -11.30 7.91
C ASP A 72 10.35 -10.59 7.39
N ASP A 73 10.39 -10.30 6.09
CA ASP A 73 11.47 -9.53 5.49
C ASP A 73 11.21 -8.03 5.79
N GLU A 74 11.54 -7.59 7.01
CA GLU A 74 11.65 -6.17 7.37
C GLU A 74 12.73 -5.53 6.48
N VAL A 75 12.31 -4.68 5.55
CA VAL A 75 13.22 -3.84 4.78
C VAL A 75 13.63 -2.68 5.70
N ASP A 76 14.89 -2.67 6.15
CA ASP A 76 15.43 -1.53 6.90
C ASP A 76 15.57 -0.32 5.96
N ILE A 77 14.55 0.54 5.97
CA ILE A 77 14.49 1.76 5.15
C ILE A 77 15.55 2.78 5.60
N ASN A 78 16.26 2.56 6.72
CA ASN A 78 17.28 3.48 7.21
C ASN A 78 18.68 3.23 6.62
N ASN A 79 18.90 2.17 5.86
CA ASN A 79 20.10 2.06 5.03
C ASN A 79 19.89 2.89 3.75
N SER A 80 19.96 4.21 3.91
CA SER A 80 20.33 5.09 2.81
C SER A 80 21.80 4.80 2.53
N ASP A 81 22.07 3.85 1.64
CA ASP A 81 23.39 3.66 1.05
C ASP A 81 23.71 4.92 0.21
N ASP A 82 24.19 5.96 0.89
CA ASP A 82 24.96 7.03 0.28
C ASP A 82 26.37 6.47 -0.06
N GLU A 83 26.54 5.96 -1.29
CA GLU A 83 27.84 5.93 -1.99
C GLU A 83 27.74 6.59 -3.37
#